data_AF-A0A2S9F3R6-F1
#
_entry.id   AF-A0A2S9F3R6-F1
#
_cell.length_a   1.000
_cell.length_b   1.000
_cell.length_c   1.000
_cell.angle_alpha   90.00
_cell.angle_beta   90.00
_cell.angle_gamma   90.00
#
_symmetry.space_group_name_H-M   'P 1'
#
loop_
_entity.id
_entity.type
_entity.pdbx_description
1 polymer ?
#
loop_
_entity_poly.entity_id
_entity_poly.type
_entity_poly.pdbx_seq_one_letter_code
_entity_poly.pdbx_strand_id
1 'polypeptide(L)'
;LLSRYARTRGPFTTADAATRFGLGLRVAADVLGRLAADGKLVRGEFSDVPTDTAGVDQWCDAEVLRILRRRSLAALRAQIEPVSTAAFGRFLPAWQMLGTDVTSGVDGLAAVIDQLAGVPMPASAVEPLIFGQRVRDYQPGMLDELLASGEVLWSGVGALSSADGWVAFHPADTAPLSLAQAGELDLTDVHHAILAALSGGGAYFFRQLSVDGVSAESLKEALWQLIWSGHVGGDTFAPVRALITGAKRSGQKRTAAPSHRHRRAPRLSRYSLSSSSLGAHRDSDPTMAGRWSALPVAEVDTTVRAHYQADQLLARHGVLTKGAVATENIPGGFASMYKVLTTMEDAGRCQRGYFVESLGGAQFATASTVDRLRSHADSIDDKKHSLQAIALAATDPANPFGAALPWPARGGDNDTAHRPGRKAGALVVLVDGELTWFVERGGRSLLSFTADAETHNAAAAVLAELVTRQRVPALLVERIDGVPVLESRDSSIAEALTNAGFSRTPRGLRLR
;
A
#
# COMPACT_ATOMS: atom_id res chain seq x y z
N LEU A 1 18.13 -49.39 13.30
CA LEU A 1 17.06 -49.62 14.32
C LEU A 1 16.58 -48.31 14.95
N LEU A 2 17.48 -47.48 15.50
CA LEU A 2 17.14 -46.18 16.09
C LEU A 2 16.46 -45.19 15.10
N SER A 3 16.89 -45.11 13.85
CA SER A 3 16.19 -44.28 12.85
C SER A 3 14.75 -44.75 12.57
N ARG A 4 14.51 -46.06 12.52
CA ARG A 4 13.14 -46.61 12.38
C ARG A 4 12.29 -46.33 13.61
N TYR A 5 12.89 -46.39 14.80
CA TYR A 5 12.23 -46.06 16.05
C TYR A 5 11.74 -44.61 16.06
N ALA A 6 12.60 -43.67 15.69
CA ALA A 6 12.27 -42.25 15.61
C ALA A 6 11.15 -41.93 14.60
N ARG A 7 11.08 -42.63 13.47
CA ARG A 7 10.01 -42.43 12.47
C ARG A 7 8.61 -42.85 12.91
N THR A 8 8.50 -43.62 14.00
CA THR A 8 7.23 -44.21 14.45
C THR A 8 6.72 -43.66 15.77
N ARG A 9 7.44 -42.70 16.37
CA ARG A 9 7.12 -42.11 17.68
C ARG A 9 7.36 -40.60 17.65
N GLY A 10 6.65 -39.88 18.52
CA GLY A 10 6.92 -38.47 18.77
C GLY A 10 8.25 -38.25 19.51
N PRO A 11 8.45 -37.07 20.11
CA PRO A 11 9.65 -36.75 20.89
C PRO A 11 9.97 -37.84 21.92
N PHE A 12 11.23 -38.26 22.00
CA PHE A 12 11.71 -39.27 22.94
C PHE A 12 13.08 -38.90 23.51
N THR A 13 13.43 -39.43 24.68
CA THR A 13 14.71 -39.15 25.33
C THR A 13 15.78 -40.17 24.96
N THR A 14 17.05 -39.85 25.20
CA THR A 14 18.17 -40.81 25.06
C THR A 14 17.96 -42.06 25.92
N ALA A 15 17.35 -41.92 27.11
CA ALA A 15 17.07 -43.02 28.02
C ALA A 15 16.01 -43.98 27.46
N ASP A 16 14.97 -43.46 26.80
CA ASP A 16 13.93 -44.28 26.16
C ASP A 16 14.53 -45.17 25.05
N ALA A 17 15.40 -44.56 24.24
CA ALA A 17 16.10 -45.26 23.17
C ALA A 17 17.08 -46.32 23.70
N ALA A 18 17.85 -45.98 24.74
CA ALA A 18 18.79 -46.89 25.39
C ALA A 18 18.07 -48.12 25.98
N THR A 19 17.00 -47.88 26.72
CA THR A 19 16.18 -48.92 27.36
C THR A 19 15.53 -49.83 26.33
N ARG A 20 14.98 -49.25 25.25
CA ARG A 20 14.26 -50.02 24.21
C ARG A 20 15.16 -51.02 23.47
N PHE A 21 16.42 -50.66 23.25
CA PHE A 21 17.36 -51.46 22.46
C PHE A 21 18.43 -52.17 23.29
N GLY A 22 18.40 -52.05 24.62
CA GLY A 22 19.41 -52.63 25.50
C GLY A 22 20.81 -52.02 25.30
N LEU A 23 20.87 -50.74 24.92
CA LEU A 23 22.12 -50.03 24.65
C LEU A 23 22.58 -49.28 25.90
N GLY A 24 23.89 -49.15 26.08
CA GLY A 24 24.44 -48.21 27.06
C GLY A 24 24.08 -46.76 26.69
N LEU A 25 23.72 -45.93 27.67
CA LEU A 25 23.32 -44.53 27.48
C LEU A 25 24.29 -43.73 26.60
N ARG A 26 25.61 -43.90 26.80
CA ARG A 26 26.65 -43.23 25.99
C ARG A 26 26.64 -43.69 24.52
N VAL A 27 26.39 -44.98 24.27
CA VAL A 27 26.34 -45.54 22.91
C VAL A 27 25.08 -45.05 22.20
N ALA A 28 23.95 -45.01 22.89
CA ALA A 28 22.71 -44.44 22.36
C ALA A 28 22.88 -42.96 22.03
N ALA A 29 23.48 -42.17 22.93
CA ALA A 29 23.74 -40.74 22.73
C ALA A 29 24.63 -40.47 21.51
N ASP A 30 25.71 -41.22 21.33
CA ASP A 30 26.63 -41.05 20.19
C ASP A 30 25.94 -41.35 18.85
N VAL A 31 25.15 -42.44 18.78
CA VAL A 31 24.41 -42.80 17.56
C VAL A 31 23.32 -41.76 17.24
N LEU A 32 22.60 -41.25 18.26
CA LEU A 32 21.61 -40.18 18.08
C LEU A 32 22.28 -38.87 17.63
N GLY A 33 23.43 -38.53 18.20
CA GLY A 33 24.24 -37.37 17.80
C GLY A 33 24.67 -37.43 16.34
N ARG A 34 25.14 -38.59 15.86
CA ARG A 34 25.47 -38.79 14.44
C ARG A 34 24.25 -38.65 13.53
N LEU A 35 23.10 -39.21 13.94
CA LEU A 35 21.86 -39.08 13.17
C LEU A 35 21.34 -37.63 13.13
N ALA A 36 21.62 -36.83 14.17
CA ALA A 36 21.32 -35.41 14.16
C ALA A 36 22.29 -34.60 13.29
N ALA A 37 23.59 -34.94 13.30
CA ALA A 37 24.57 -34.36 12.38
C ALA A 37 24.22 -34.67 10.90
N ASP A 38 23.67 -35.85 10.64
CA ASP A 38 23.12 -36.25 9.32
C ASP A 38 21.77 -35.57 8.97
N GLY A 39 21.22 -34.73 9.85
CA GLY A 39 19.93 -34.05 9.66
C GLY A 39 18.68 -34.95 9.74
N LYS A 40 18.82 -36.21 10.17
CA LYS A 40 17.69 -37.15 10.29
C LYS A 40 16.91 -36.98 11.60
N LEU A 41 17.60 -36.55 12.66
CA LEU A 41 17.01 -36.24 13.95
C LEU A 41 17.21 -34.77 14.29
N VAL A 42 16.26 -34.20 15.00
CA VAL A 42 16.37 -32.87 15.61
C VAL A 42 16.47 -33.05 17.12
N ARG A 43 17.41 -32.35 17.73
CA ARG A 43 17.61 -32.29 19.19
C ARG A 43 16.96 -31.02 19.73
N GLY A 44 16.21 -31.12 20.82
CA GLY A 44 15.59 -29.96 21.47
C GLY A 44 14.58 -30.36 22.54
N GLU A 45 13.79 -29.39 23.01
CA GLU A 45 12.66 -29.61 23.91
C GLU A 45 11.36 -29.49 23.11
N PHE A 46 10.58 -30.57 23.04
CA PHE A 46 9.40 -30.67 22.16
C PHE A 46 8.10 -31.02 22.89
N SER A 47 8.14 -31.26 24.21
CA SER A 47 6.96 -31.55 25.01
C SER A 47 7.04 -30.90 26.39
N ASP A 48 5.91 -30.35 26.87
CA ASP A 48 5.77 -29.79 28.23
C ASP A 48 5.57 -30.86 29.32
N VAL A 49 5.72 -32.15 28.97
CA VAL A 49 5.61 -33.23 29.93
C VAL A 49 6.77 -33.10 30.92
N PRO A 50 6.49 -32.99 32.24
CA PRO A 50 7.54 -32.97 33.24
C PRO A 50 8.24 -34.31 33.21
N THR A 51 9.36 -34.36 32.49
CA THR A 51 10.36 -35.39 32.71
C THR A 51 10.98 -35.05 34.07
N ASP A 52 11.27 -36.04 34.90
CA ASP A 52 11.80 -35.88 36.28
C ASP A 52 13.17 -35.15 36.35
N THR A 53 13.58 -34.49 35.27
CA THR A 53 14.76 -33.63 35.17
C THR A 53 14.47 -32.57 34.09
N ALA A 54 14.37 -31.30 34.51
CA ALA A 54 14.37 -30.18 33.57
C ALA A 54 15.69 -30.19 32.76
N GLY A 55 15.61 -30.07 31.43
CA GLY A 55 16.78 -29.99 30.55
C GLY A 55 17.29 -31.33 29.96
N VAL A 56 16.47 -32.40 29.91
CA VAL A 56 16.84 -33.61 29.16
C VAL A 56 16.51 -33.41 27.69
N ASP A 57 17.55 -33.33 26.86
CA ASP A 57 17.39 -33.23 25.41
C ASP A 57 16.52 -34.35 24.82
N GLN A 58 15.48 -33.95 24.10
CA GLN A 58 14.62 -34.85 23.35
C GLN A 58 15.08 -34.91 21.91
N TRP A 59 14.78 -36.05 21.29
CA TRP A 59 15.06 -36.34 19.89
C TRP A 59 13.74 -36.58 19.18
N CYS A 60 13.63 -36.03 17.97
CA CYS A 60 12.50 -36.30 17.09
C CYS A 60 13.02 -36.50 15.66
N ASP A 61 12.41 -37.42 14.91
CA ASP A 61 12.67 -37.51 13.47
C ASP A 61 12.19 -36.24 12.77
N ALA A 62 12.99 -35.70 11.85
CA ALA A 62 12.69 -34.42 11.21
C ALA A 62 11.34 -34.42 10.47
N GLU A 63 10.97 -35.54 9.84
CA GLU A 63 9.70 -35.67 9.12
C GLU A 63 8.52 -35.86 10.08
N VAL A 64 8.72 -36.62 11.17
CA VAL A 64 7.69 -36.76 12.21
C VAL A 64 7.43 -35.42 12.90
N LEU A 65 8.49 -34.65 13.22
CA LEU A 65 8.36 -33.32 13.80
C LEU A 65 7.59 -32.38 12.87
N ARG A 66 7.86 -32.43 11.56
CA ARG A 66 7.11 -31.67 10.54
C ARG A 66 5.64 -32.06 10.51
N ILE A 67 5.31 -33.35 10.57
CA ILE A 67 3.93 -33.85 10.63
C ILE A 67 3.23 -33.39 11.92
N LEU A 68 3.90 -33.51 13.08
CA LEU A 68 3.36 -33.06 14.37
C LEU A 68 3.08 -31.56 14.35
N ARG A 69 4.05 -30.74 13.90
CA ARG A 69 3.89 -29.29 13.76
C ARG A 69 2.70 -28.93 12.86
N ARG A 70 2.58 -29.59 11.70
CA ARG A 70 1.46 -29.39 10.78
C ARG A 70 0.11 -29.75 11.42
N ARG A 71 0.03 -30.85 12.18
CA ARG A 71 -1.19 -31.28 12.87
C ARG A 71 -1.57 -30.35 14.03
N SER A 72 -0.61 -29.91 14.83
CA SER A 72 -0.85 -28.94 15.91
C SER A 72 -1.33 -27.59 15.35
N LEU A 73 -0.71 -27.11 14.26
CA LEU A 73 -1.19 -25.92 13.55
C LEU A 73 -2.60 -26.11 13.00
N ALA A 74 -2.94 -27.29 12.47
CA ALA A 74 -4.30 -27.59 12.00
C ALA A 74 -5.33 -27.59 13.14
N ALA A 75 -4.98 -28.13 14.31
CA ALA A 75 -5.85 -28.10 15.49
C ALA A 75 -6.07 -26.67 16.03
N LEU A 76 -5.02 -25.83 16.02
CA LEU A 76 -5.13 -24.42 16.40
C LEU A 76 -6.05 -23.65 15.46
N ARG A 77 -6.00 -23.92 14.14
CA ARG A 77 -6.90 -23.28 13.15
C ARG A 77 -8.36 -23.59 13.39
N ALA A 78 -8.67 -24.82 13.77
CA ALA A 78 -10.04 -25.27 14.00
C ALA A 78 -10.72 -24.52 15.17
N GLN A 79 -9.92 -23.85 16.02
CA GLN A 79 -10.40 -23.06 17.16
C GLN A 79 -10.55 -21.56 16.83
N ILE A 80 -10.23 -21.14 15.59
CA ILE A 80 -10.28 -19.73 15.20
C ILE A 80 -11.69 -19.38 14.74
N GLU A 81 -12.43 -18.66 15.58
CA GLU A 81 -13.66 -17.99 15.16
C GLU A 81 -13.33 -16.84 14.19
N PRO A 82 -13.96 -16.80 13.01
CA PRO A 82 -13.77 -15.72 12.04
C PRO A 82 -14.39 -14.40 12.51
N VAL A 83 -13.85 -13.28 12.05
CA VAL A 83 -14.45 -11.96 12.28
C VAL A 83 -15.38 -11.56 11.13
N SER A 84 -16.30 -10.65 11.42
CA SER A 84 -17.22 -10.10 10.42
C SER A 84 -16.51 -9.25 9.36
N THR A 85 -17.21 -8.95 8.27
CA THR A 85 -16.71 -8.04 7.23
C THR A 85 -16.50 -6.63 7.73
N ALA A 86 -17.38 -6.15 8.62
CA ALA A 86 -17.27 -4.84 9.25
C ALA A 86 -16.02 -4.77 10.14
N ALA A 87 -15.78 -5.81 10.95
CA ALA A 87 -14.55 -5.92 11.75
C ALA A 87 -13.28 -5.85 10.89
N PHE A 88 -13.23 -6.57 9.77
CA PHE A 88 -12.11 -6.48 8.84
C PHE A 88 -11.99 -5.08 8.21
N GLY A 89 -13.12 -4.42 7.91
CA GLY A 89 -13.15 -3.07 7.38
C GLY A 89 -12.74 -1.98 8.35
N ARG A 90 -12.85 -2.21 9.66
CA ARG A 90 -12.23 -1.36 10.71
C ARG A 90 -10.74 -1.66 10.87
N PHE A 91 -10.40 -2.95 10.87
CA PHE A 91 -9.03 -3.42 11.05
C PHE A 91 -8.08 -2.93 9.95
N LEU A 92 -8.44 -3.07 8.66
CA LEU A 92 -7.48 -2.82 7.58
C LEU A 92 -7.01 -1.35 7.53
N PRO A 93 -7.88 -0.32 7.63
CA PRO A 93 -7.42 1.05 7.74
C PRO A 93 -6.51 1.30 8.95
N ALA A 94 -6.86 0.77 10.13
CA ALA A 94 -6.04 0.90 11.33
C ALA A 94 -4.69 0.17 11.22
N TRP A 95 -4.67 -0.99 10.54
CA TRP A 95 -3.45 -1.73 10.21
C TRP A 95 -2.55 -0.94 9.25
N GLN A 96 -3.16 -0.14 8.38
CA GLN A 96 -2.54 0.75 7.40
C GLN A 96 -2.24 2.16 7.96
N MET A 97 -2.14 2.29 9.29
CA MET A 97 -1.79 3.52 10.02
C MET A 97 -2.76 4.68 9.82
N LEU A 98 -4.02 4.41 9.45
CA LEU A 98 -5.06 5.42 9.39
C LEU A 98 -5.81 5.51 10.71
N GLY A 99 -6.12 6.73 11.14
CA GLY A 99 -6.80 6.96 12.42
C GLY A 99 -5.92 6.75 13.66
N THR A 100 -4.60 6.55 13.47
CA THR A 100 -3.64 6.45 14.58
C THR A 100 -2.85 7.74 14.72
N ASP A 101 -2.83 8.34 15.91
CA ASP A 101 -2.04 9.55 16.18
C ASP A 101 -0.53 9.29 16.37
N VAL A 102 -0.08 8.06 16.11
CA VAL A 102 1.29 7.58 16.38
C VAL A 102 2.27 7.97 15.26
N THR A 103 1.79 8.11 14.02
CA THR A 103 2.65 8.33 12.85
C THR A 103 2.80 9.82 12.56
N SER A 104 4.02 10.34 12.73
CA SER A 104 4.36 11.75 12.48
C SER A 104 5.81 11.91 12.04
N GLY A 105 6.11 13.06 11.42
CA GLY A 105 7.44 13.40 10.95
C GLY A 105 7.97 12.52 9.80
N VAL A 106 9.26 12.65 9.53
CA VAL A 106 9.97 11.96 8.45
C VAL A 106 10.06 10.45 8.71
N ASP A 107 10.36 10.04 9.96
CA ASP A 107 10.42 8.63 10.34
C ASP A 107 9.05 7.93 10.19
N GLY A 108 7.97 8.63 10.55
CA GLY A 108 6.61 8.14 10.34
C GLY A 108 6.29 7.96 8.85
N LEU A 109 6.74 8.89 8.00
CA LEU A 109 6.60 8.76 6.55
C LEU A 109 7.43 7.58 6.00
N ALA A 110 8.65 7.37 6.48
CA ALA A 110 9.48 6.23 6.09
C ALA A 110 8.80 4.89 6.44
N ALA A 111 8.21 4.77 7.63
CA ALA A 111 7.44 3.58 8.02
C ALA A 111 6.20 3.35 7.14
N VAL A 112 5.51 4.42 6.73
CA VAL A 112 4.38 4.33 5.78
C VAL A 112 4.86 3.86 4.41
N ILE A 113 5.99 4.39 3.93
CA ILE A 113 6.57 4.01 2.63
C ILE A 113 7.04 2.55 2.65
N ASP A 114 7.62 2.08 3.76
CA ASP A 114 8.03 0.68 3.92
C ASP A 114 6.82 -0.27 3.80
N GLN A 115 5.71 0.02 4.50
CA GLN A 115 4.49 -0.77 4.40
C GLN A 115 3.87 -0.72 2.98
N LEU A 116 4.00 0.41 2.28
CA LEU A 116 3.46 0.64 0.94
C LEU A 116 4.47 0.37 -0.19
N ALA A 117 5.62 -0.25 0.12
CA ALA A 117 6.70 -0.39 -0.84
C ALA A 117 6.25 -1.11 -2.14
N GLY A 118 6.46 -0.46 -3.28
CA GLY A 118 6.13 -0.99 -4.60
C GLY A 118 4.64 -0.97 -4.97
N VAL A 119 3.75 -0.41 -4.14
CA VAL A 119 2.33 -0.28 -4.48
C VAL A 119 2.12 0.84 -5.51
N PRO A 120 1.51 0.55 -6.69
CA PRO A 120 1.15 1.60 -7.64
C PRO A 120 0.01 2.48 -7.11
N MET A 121 0.25 3.78 -7.05
CA MET A 121 -0.72 4.78 -6.56
C MET A 121 -0.84 5.95 -7.54
N PRO A 122 -2.03 6.55 -7.72
CA PRO A 122 -2.15 7.74 -8.55
C PRO A 122 -1.35 8.90 -7.94
N ALA A 123 -0.47 9.53 -8.72
CA ALA A 123 0.39 10.60 -8.23
C ALA A 123 -0.41 11.77 -7.63
N SER A 124 -1.59 12.06 -8.17
CA SER A 124 -2.53 13.06 -7.62
C SER A 124 -3.13 12.71 -6.26
N ALA A 125 -3.11 11.45 -5.83
CA ALA A 125 -3.64 10.97 -4.56
C ALA A 125 -2.56 10.76 -3.48
N VAL A 126 -1.30 10.51 -3.88
CA VAL A 126 -0.19 10.18 -2.98
C VAL A 126 -0.09 11.13 -1.78
N GLU A 127 0.13 12.41 -2.02
CA GLU A 127 0.31 13.36 -0.91
C GLU A 127 -0.99 13.68 -0.16
N PRO A 128 -2.10 14.08 -0.82
CA PRO A 128 -3.28 14.54 -0.10
C PRO A 128 -4.11 13.41 0.54
N LEU A 129 -4.20 12.24 -0.11
CA LEU A 129 -5.13 11.18 0.27
C LEU A 129 -4.45 9.96 0.88
N ILE A 130 -3.16 9.72 0.63
CA ILE A 130 -2.46 8.52 1.11
C ILE A 130 -1.52 8.88 2.26
N PHE A 131 -0.46 9.64 1.98
CA PHE A 131 0.54 10.02 2.98
C PHE A 131 -0.01 11.00 4.00
N GLY A 132 -0.67 12.08 3.54
CA GLY A 132 -1.23 13.05 4.48
C GLY A 132 -2.30 12.47 5.39
N GLN A 133 -2.96 11.35 5.03
CA GLN A 133 -3.97 10.73 5.90
C GLN A 133 -3.34 9.80 6.95
N ARG A 134 -2.15 9.27 6.67
CA ARG A 134 -1.39 8.38 7.57
C ARG A 134 -0.42 9.14 8.47
N VAL A 135 0.14 10.25 7.99
CA VAL A 135 1.14 11.06 8.71
C VAL A 135 0.50 12.38 9.14
N ARG A 136 0.36 12.57 10.45
CA ARG A 136 -0.43 13.66 11.07
C ARG A 136 0.00 15.07 10.62
N ASP A 137 1.30 15.28 10.49
CA ASP A 137 1.95 16.57 10.19
C ASP A 137 2.65 16.57 8.82
N TYR A 138 2.21 15.70 7.90
CA TYR A 138 2.81 15.55 6.57
C TYR A 138 3.04 16.90 5.88
N GLN A 139 4.27 17.12 5.44
CA GLN A 139 4.63 18.21 4.54
C GLN A 139 5.36 17.64 3.33
N PRO A 140 5.16 18.20 2.11
CA PRO A 140 5.86 17.75 0.90
C PRO A 140 7.40 17.69 1.04
N GLY A 141 7.97 18.56 1.87
CA GLY A 141 9.41 18.57 2.15
C GLY A 141 9.93 17.31 2.84
N MET A 142 9.11 16.61 3.62
CA MET A 142 9.48 15.34 4.26
C MET A 142 9.76 14.26 3.21
N LEU A 143 8.93 14.19 2.17
CA LEU A 143 9.14 13.27 1.05
C LEU A 143 10.38 13.66 0.24
N ASP A 144 10.58 14.94 -0.01
CA ASP A 144 11.77 15.40 -0.73
C ASP A 144 13.06 15.14 0.06
N GLU A 145 13.02 15.21 1.40
CA GLU A 145 14.14 14.87 2.27
C GLU A 145 14.55 13.40 2.11
N LEU A 146 13.58 12.46 2.19
CA LEU A 146 13.83 11.02 2.00
C LEU A 146 14.34 10.67 0.60
N LEU A 147 13.84 11.37 -0.43
CA LEU A 147 14.30 11.17 -1.80
C LEU A 147 15.71 11.75 -2.02
N ALA A 148 16.00 12.91 -1.44
CA ALA A 148 17.29 13.57 -1.58
C ALA A 148 18.40 12.90 -0.74
N SER A 149 18.06 12.31 0.42
CA SER A 149 18.99 11.50 1.22
C SER A 149 19.29 10.15 0.57
N GLY A 150 18.43 9.71 -0.36
CA GLY A 150 18.53 8.41 -1.02
C GLY A 150 18.06 7.25 -0.14
N GLU A 151 17.33 7.52 0.94
CA GLU A 151 16.67 6.49 1.76
C GLU A 151 15.44 5.91 1.05
N VAL A 152 14.80 6.71 0.21
CA VAL A 152 13.65 6.30 -0.60
C VAL A 152 13.91 6.61 -2.07
N LEU A 153 13.47 5.70 -2.94
CA LEU A 153 13.36 5.90 -4.38
C LEU A 153 11.88 5.95 -4.78
N TRP A 154 11.58 6.60 -5.91
CA TRP A 154 10.28 6.52 -6.54
C TRP A 154 10.42 6.15 -8.02
N SER A 155 9.42 5.46 -8.54
CA SER A 155 9.35 5.08 -9.95
C SER A 155 7.98 5.39 -10.54
N GLY A 156 7.93 5.70 -11.83
CA GLY A 156 6.68 5.62 -12.59
C GLY A 156 6.34 4.16 -12.90
N VAL A 157 5.04 3.86 -12.87
CA VAL A 157 4.47 2.54 -13.21
C VAL A 157 3.66 2.62 -14.51
N GLY A 158 3.13 3.80 -14.84
CA GLY A 158 2.45 4.04 -16.10
C GLY A 158 1.75 5.40 -16.14
N ALA A 159 1.52 5.91 -17.34
CA ALA A 159 0.75 7.15 -17.51
C ALA A 159 -0.76 6.89 -17.35
N LEU A 160 -1.45 7.78 -16.63
CA LEU A 160 -2.92 7.74 -16.49
C LEU A 160 -3.57 8.80 -17.38
N SER A 161 -2.94 9.97 -17.48
CA SER A 161 -3.33 11.08 -18.36
C SER A 161 -2.11 11.95 -18.64
N SER A 162 -2.26 13.02 -19.41
CA SER A 162 -1.18 14.01 -19.62
C SER A 162 -0.73 14.74 -18.35
N ALA A 163 -1.46 14.60 -17.26
CA ALA A 163 -1.32 15.37 -16.02
C ALA A 163 -1.17 14.50 -14.77
N ASP A 164 -1.22 13.18 -14.92
CA ASP A 164 -1.26 12.23 -13.80
C ASP A 164 -0.77 10.86 -14.25
N GLY A 165 -0.20 10.11 -13.33
CA GLY A 165 0.38 8.80 -13.58
C GLY A 165 0.35 7.93 -12.33
N TRP A 166 0.60 6.65 -12.53
CA TRP A 166 0.84 5.71 -11.44
C TRP A 166 2.29 5.80 -11.02
N VAL A 167 2.52 5.98 -9.73
CA VAL A 167 3.86 6.01 -9.12
C VAL A 167 3.92 5.00 -7.99
N ALA A 168 5.12 4.52 -7.70
CA ALA A 168 5.41 3.68 -6.53
C ALA A 168 6.62 4.25 -5.79
N PHE A 169 6.71 3.94 -4.49
CA PHE A 169 7.82 4.32 -3.63
C PHE A 169 8.50 3.07 -3.08
N HIS A 170 9.80 3.16 -2.84
CA HIS A 170 10.66 2.03 -2.54
C HIS A 170 11.70 2.44 -1.50
N PRO A 171 11.78 1.77 -0.34
CA PRO A 171 12.95 1.88 0.51
C PRO A 171 14.21 1.47 -0.29
N ALA A 172 15.29 2.22 -0.17
CA ALA A 172 16.46 2.07 -1.04
C ALA A 172 17.16 0.71 -0.88
N ASP A 173 17.15 0.16 0.33
CA ASP A 173 17.70 -1.15 0.68
C ASP A 173 16.95 -2.33 0.04
N THR A 174 15.65 -2.18 -0.18
CA THR A 174 14.77 -3.19 -0.77
C THR A 174 14.25 -2.82 -2.16
N ALA A 175 14.76 -1.73 -2.75
CA ALA A 175 14.31 -1.22 -4.04
C ALA A 175 14.39 -2.26 -5.18
N PRO A 176 15.48 -3.02 -5.36
CA PRO A 176 15.53 -4.08 -6.38
C PRO A 176 14.41 -5.11 -6.24
N LEU A 177 13.96 -5.40 -5.00
CA LEU A 177 12.93 -6.40 -4.71
C LEU A 177 11.51 -5.86 -4.87
N SER A 178 11.29 -4.57 -4.62
CA SER A 178 9.98 -3.93 -4.70
C SER A 178 9.68 -3.27 -6.05
N LEU A 179 10.69 -2.96 -6.87
CA LEU A 179 10.52 -2.41 -8.21
C LEU A 179 9.79 -3.38 -9.13
N ALA A 180 8.77 -2.88 -9.83
CA ALA A 180 8.16 -3.60 -10.95
C ALA A 180 9.18 -3.78 -12.08
N GLN A 181 8.99 -4.80 -12.91
CA GLN A 181 9.74 -4.88 -14.17
C GLN A 181 9.36 -3.67 -15.03
N ALA A 182 10.35 -3.03 -15.65
CA ALA A 182 10.11 -1.89 -16.52
C ALA A 182 9.13 -2.26 -17.64
N GLY A 183 8.20 -1.36 -17.93
CA GLY A 183 7.15 -1.56 -18.93
C GLY A 183 7.71 -1.65 -20.35
N GLU A 184 6.95 -2.26 -21.24
CA GLU A 184 7.27 -2.30 -22.67
C GLU A 184 7.20 -0.89 -23.26
N LEU A 185 8.35 -0.37 -23.70
CA LEU A 185 8.48 0.90 -24.39
C LEU A 185 9.31 0.68 -25.65
N ASP A 186 8.80 1.11 -26.80
CA ASP A 186 9.58 1.15 -28.04
C ASP A 186 10.65 2.24 -27.92
N LEU A 187 11.86 1.82 -27.58
CA LEU A 187 12.97 2.73 -27.36
C LEU A 187 13.39 3.39 -28.69
N THR A 188 13.42 4.71 -28.69
CA THR A 188 13.90 5.54 -29.80
C THR A 188 15.38 5.85 -29.59
N ASP A 189 16.04 6.42 -30.59
CA ASP A 189 17.43 6.88 -30.44
C ASP A 189 17.60 7.89 -29.31
N VAL A 190 16.60 8.76 -29.08
CA VAL A 190 16.59 9.71 -27.96
C VAL A 190 16.50 8.98 -26.62
N HIS A 191 15.65 7.95 -26.51
CA HIS A 191 15.57 7.11 -25.31
C HIS A 191 16.90 6.43 -25.01
N HIS A 192 17.53 5.83 -26.02
CA HIS A 192 18.83 5.19 -25.89
C HIS A 192 19.93 6.16 -25.47
N ALA A 193 19.95 7.37 -26.04
CA ALA A 193 20.91 8.41 -25.66
C ALA A 193 20.76 8.84 -24.19
N ILE A 194 19.52 9.04 -23.71
CA ILE A 194 19.25 9.35 -22.30
C ILE A 194 19.74 8.20 -21.40
N LEU A 195 19.36 6.96 -21.70
CA LEU A 195 19.75 5.80 -20.91
C LEU A 195 21.27 5.59 -20.89
N ALA A 196 21.95 5.82 -22.03
CA ALA A 196 23.40 5.77 -22.12
C ALA A 196 24.07 6.82 -21.22
N ALA A 197 23.56 8.05 -21.19
CA ALA A 197 24.06 9.09 -20.30
C ALA A 197 23.89 8.73 -18.81
N LEU A 198 22.77 8.09 -18.46
CA LEU A 198 22.45 7.68 -17.09
C LEU A 198 23.19 6.40 -16.65
N SER A 199 23.65 5.57 -17.58
CA SER A 199 24.31 4.28 -17.30
C SER A 199 25.59 4.38 -16.47
N GLY A 200 26.24 5.54 -16.44
CA GLY A 200 27.46 5.80 -15.67
C GLY A 200 27.28 5.88 -14.14
N GLY A 201 26.05 5.65 -13.62
CA GLY A 201 25.78 5.60 -12.18
C GLY A 201 25.68 6.96 -11.48
N GLY A 202 25.53 8.04 -12.25
CA GLY A 202 25.36 9.41 -11.74
C GLY A 202 23.91 9.91 -11.83
N ALA A 203 23.60 10.94 -11.03
CA ALA A 203 22.36 11.70 -11.15
C ALA A 203 22.63 13.03 -11.87
N TYR A 204 21.83 13.35 -12.87
CA TYR A 204 22.06 14.47 -13.80
C TYR A 204 20.90 15.46 -13.79
N PHE A 205 21.21 16.76 -13.85
CA PHE A 205 20.18 17.75 -14.16
C PHE A 205 19.71 17.59 -15.60
N PHE A 206 18.45 17.92 -15.89
CA PHE A 206 17.87 17.82 -17.24
C PHE A 206 18.73 18.45 -18.35
N ARG A 207 19.30 19.64 -18.08
CA ARG A 207 20.19 20.36 -19.01
C ARG A 207 21.49 19.61 -19.36
N GLN A 208 21.90 18.63 -18.56
CA GLN A 208 23.09 17.81 -18.79
C GLN A 208 22.78 16.57 -19.64
N LEU A 209 21.49 16.25 -19.85
CA LEU A 209 21.04 15.14 -20.68
C LEU A 209 20.81 15.55 -22.14
N SER A 210 21.35 16.71 -22.55
CA SER A 210 21.18 17.23 -23.91
C SER A 210 21.75 16.29 -24.96
N VAL A 211 20.97 16.02 -26.01
CA VAL A 211 21.37 15.21 -27.17
C VAL A 211 21.47 16.12 -28.39
N ASP A 212 22.57 16.03 -29.13
CA ASP A 212 22.81 16.86 -30.31
C ASP A 212 21.70 16.67 -31.35
N GLY A 213 21.12 17.79 -31.82
CA GLY A 213 20.05 17.79 -32.82
C GLY A 213 18.63 17.53 -32.28
N VAL A 214 18.46 17.34 -30.97
CA VAL A 214 17.15 17.10 -30.33
C VAL A 214 16.66 18.36 -29.61
N SER A 215 15.38 18.72 -29.78
CA SER A 215 14.78 19.86 -29.07
C SER A 215 14.57 19.56 -27.58
N ALA A 216 14.53 20.60 -26.75
CA ALA A 216 14.28 20.44 -25.32
C ALA A 216 12.90 19.81 -25.04
N GLU A 217 11.89 20.10 -25.85
CA GLU A 217 10.55 19.53 -25.75
C GLU A 217 10.53 18.03 -26.06
N SER A 218 11.24 17.61 -27.11
CA SER A 218 11.34 16.18 -27.47
C SER A 218 12.13 15.40 -26.43
N LEU A 219 13.21 15.99 -25.90
CA LEU A 219 13.98 15.39 -24.80
C LEU A 219 13.13 15.24 -23.53
N LYS A 220 12.32 16.27 -23.21
CA LYS A 220 11.38 16.25 -22.09
C LYS A 220 10.33 15.15 -22.25
N GLU A 221 9.74 15.03 -23.44
CA GLU A 221 8.76 13.99 -23.73
C GLU A 221 9.37 12.59 -23.57
N ALA A 222 10.55 12.37 -24.16
CA ALA A 222 11.29 11.12 -24.06
C ALA A 222 11.64 10.75 -22.61
N LEU A 223 12.08 11.73 -21.81
CA LEU A 223 12.36 11.52 -20.39
C LEU A 223 11.11 11.13 -19.61
N TRP A 224 9.97 11.80 -19.83
CA TRP A 224 8.72 11.41 -19.18
C TRP A 224 8.22 10.03 -19.61
N GLN A 225 8.42 9.64 -20.87
CA GLN A 225 8.11 8.28 -21.32
C GLN A 225 8.96 7.24 -20.57
N LEU A 226 10.26 7.49 -20.40
CA LEU A 226 11.17 6.64 -19.61
C LEU A 226 10.82 6.60 -18.10
N ILE A 227 10.35 7.72 -17.54
CA ILE A 227 9.88 7.78 -16.15
C ILE A 227 8.64 6.90 -16.00
N TRP A 228 7.65 7.06 -16.88
CA TRP A 228 6.39 6.32 -16.80
C TRP A 228 6.52 4.83 -17.12
N SER A 229 7.52 4.42 -17.89
CA SER A 229 7.86 3.00 -18.08
C SER A 229 8.76 2.43 -16.99
N GLY A 230 9.18 3.23 -16.01
CA GLY A 230 9.94 2.75 -14.85
C GLY A 230 11.43 2.52 -15.11
N HIS A 231 12.02 3.22 -16.08
CA HIS A 231 13.48 3.19 -16.31
C HIS A 231 14.23 4.28 -15.54
N VAL A 232 13.60 5.43 -15.32
CA VAL A 232 14.24 6.62 -14.75
C VAL A 232 13.44 7.12 -13.55
N GLY A 233 14.16 7.49 -12.49
CA GLY A 233 13.63 8.14 -11.29
C GLY A 233 14.30 9.49 -11.05
N GLY A 234 13.93 10.16 -9.97
CA GLY A 234 14.55 11.43 -9.57
C GLY A 234 14.70 11.59 -8.06
N ASP A 235 15.55 12.53 -7.66
CA ASP A 235 15.88 12.83 -6.24
C ASP A 235 14.86 13.74 -5.52
N THR A 236 13.76 14.10 -6.19
CA THR A 236 12.67 14.90 -5.62
C THR A 236 11.35 14.57 -6.30
N PHE A 237 10.24 14.77 -5.58
CA PHE A 237 8.89 14.62 -6.14
C PHE A 237 8.36 15.93 -6.75
N ALA A 238 9.11 17.04 -6.66
CA ALA A 238 8.71 18.34 -7.17
C ALA A 238 8.30 18.37 -8.65
N PRO A 239 8.95 17.65 -9.59
CA PRO A 239 8.53 17.57 -10.99
C PRO A 239 7.12 17.01 -11.18
N VAL A 240 6.79 15.96 -10.43
CA VAL A 240 5.48 15.31 -10.47
C VAL A 240 4.41 16.26 -9.91
N ARG A 241 4.72 16.96 -8.81
CA ARG A 241 3.84 18.02 -8.27
C ARG A 241 3.62 19.14 -9.29
N ALA A 242 4.66 19.55 -10.01
CA ALA A 242 4.57 20.57 -11.05
C ALA A 242 3.70 20.09 -12.23
N LEU A 243 3.77 18.82 -12.62
CA LEU A 243 2.93 18.23 -13.66
C LEU A 243 1.44 18.26 -13.27
N ILE A 244 1.12 17.80 -12.06
CA ILE A 244 -0.25 17.78 -11.52
C ILE A 244 -0.83 19.19 -11.39
N THR A 245 -0.04 20.15 -10.91
CA THR A 245 -0.49 21.54 -10.71
C THR A 245 -0.54 22.34 -12.01
N GLY A 246 0.39 22.10 -12.94
CA GLY A 246 0.45 22.74 -14.26
C GLY A 246 -0.78 22.43 -15.12
N ALA A 247 -1.27 21.19 -15.07
CA ALA A 247 -2.51 20.80 -15.72
C ALA A 247 -3.76 21.48 -15.15
N LYS A 248 -3.81 21.70 -13.82
CA LYS A 248 -4.92 22.43 -13.16
C LYS A 248 -4.97 23.90 -13.61
N ARG A 249 -3.85 24.49 -14.04
CA ARG A 249 -3.77 25.87 -14.55
C ARG A 249 -4.04 26.00 -16.05
N SER A 250 -3.96 24.94 -16.85
CA SER A 250 -4.25 25.05 -18.30
C SER A 250 -5.73 25.33 -18.59
N GLY A 251 -6.64 24.90 -17.70
CA GLY A 251 -8.08 25.25 -17.72
C GLY A 251 -8.40 26.67 -17.27
N GLN A 252 -7.41 27.42 -16.80
CA GLN A 252 -7.54 28.81 -16.38
C GLN A 252 -6.33 29.58 -16.91
N LYS A 253 -6.33 29.89 -18.22
CA LYS A 253 -5.54 31.01 -18.76
C LYS A 253 -6.00 32.28 -18.07
N ARG A 254 -5.54 32.51 -16.83
CA ARG A 254 -5.45 33.86 -16.29
C ARG A 254 -4.34 34.50 -17.10
N THR A 255 -4.75 35.28 -18.11
CA THR A 255 -3.96 36.43 -18.53
C THR A 255 -3.58 37.14 -17.22
N ALA A 256 -2.30 37.12 -16.88
CA ALA A 256 -1.81 37.91 -15.77
C ALA A 256 -2.16 39.36 -16.12
N ALA A 257 -3.18 39.91 -15.46
CA ALA A 257 -3.45 41.33 -15.53
C ALA A 257 -2.16 42.03 -15.08
N PRO A 258 -1.59 42.95 -15.89
CA PRO A 258 -0.36 43.62 -15.52
C PRO A 258 -0.65 44.42 -14.25
N SER A 259 -0.14 43.95 -13.10
CA SER A 259 -0.20 44.75 -11.88
C SER A 259 0.64 46.00 -12.15
N HIS A 260 -0.02 47.17 -12.20
CA HIS A 260 0.64 48.47 -12.19
C HIS A 260 1.44 48.61 -10.90
N ARG A 261 2.68 48.10 -10.90
CA ARG A 261 3.66 48.40 -9.85
C ARG A 261 4.16 49.81 -10.11
N HIS A 262 3.84 50.71 -9.19
CA HIS A 262 4.42 52.05 -9.13
C HIS A 262 5.94 51.96 -9.27
N ARG A 263 6.48 52.58 -10.32
CA ARG A 263 7.91 52.80 -10.52
C ARG A 263 8.44 53.66 -9.38
N ARG A 264 9.02 53.06 -8.35
CA ARG A 264 10.00 53.74 -7.50
C ARG A 264 11.36 53.63 -8.17
N ALA A 265 12.05 54.76 -8.30
CA ALA A 265 13.38 54.83 -8.88
C ALA A 265 14.37 53.92 -8.12
N PRO A 266 15.25 53.18 -8.82
CA PRO A 266 16.21 52.31 -8.17
C PRO A 266 17.29 53.16 -7.50
N ARG A 267 17.44 53.02 -6.18
CA ARG A 267 18.63 53.50 -5.48
C ARG A 267 19.78 52.54 -5.79
N LEU A 268 20.76 53.03 -6.53
CA LEU A 268 22.00 52.32 -6.84
C LEU A 268 22.84 52.15 -5.56
N SER A 269 22.75 50.97 -4.93
CA SER A 269 23.77 50.51 -3.99
C SER A 269 24.82 49.71 -4.76
N ARG A 270 26.08 50.13 -4.67
CA ARG A 270 27.25 49.59 -5.40
C ARG A 270 27.72 48.20 -4.92
N TYR A 271 26.95 47.51 -4.09
CA TYR A 271 27.23 46.14 -3.63
C TYR A 271 25.96 45.28 -3.53
N SER A 272 25.03 45.42 -4.46
CA SER A 272 23.98 44.42 -4.64
C SER A 272 24.50 43.36 -5.59
N LEU A 273 25.00 42.23 -5.06
CA LEU A 273 25.20 41.03 -5.85
C LEU A 273 23.89 40.77 -6.61
N SER A 274 23.99 40.83 -7.93
CA SER A 274 22.87 40.85 -8.85
C SER A 274 22.02 39.61 -8.67
N SER A 275 20.86 39.75 -8.03
CA SER A 275 19.76 38.78 -8.08
C SER A 275 19.29 38.49 -9.51
N SER A 276 19.74 39.29 -10.50
CA SER A 276 19.57 39.03 -11.93
C SER A 276 20.45 37.91 -12.48
N SER A 277 21.61 37.60 -11.87
CA SER A 277 22.41 36.42 -12.25
C SER A 277 21.76 35.10 -11.78
N LEU A 278 21.15 35.12 -10.59
CA LEU A 278 20.28 34.05 -10.09
C LEU A 278 18.91 34.00 -10.80
N GLY A 279 18.50 35.11 -11.42
CA GLY A 279 17.24 35.23 -12.18
C GLY A 279 17.33 34.65 -13.60
N ALA A 280 18.51 34.70 -14.23
CA ALA A 280 18.73 34.07 -15.55
C ALA A 280 18.69 32.53 -15.49
N HIS A 281 18.90 31.93 -14.32
CA HIS A 281 18.78 30.48 -14.09
C HIS A 281 17.37 30.03 -13.66
N ARG A 282 16.38 30.93 -13.64
CA ARG A 282 14.99 30.59 -13.30
C ARG A 282 14.13 30.15 -14.50
N ASP A 283 14.68 30.12 -15.71
CA ASP A 283 14.00 29.57 -16.90
C ASP A 283 14.11 28.04 -16.97
N SER A 284 14.09 27.37 -15.80
CA SER A 284 14.00 25.93 -15.72
C SER A 284 12.54 25.52 -15.64
N ASP A 285 12.08 24.72 -16.59
CA ASP A 285 10.76 24.09 -16.55
C ASP A 285 10.57 23.37 -15.19
N PRO A 286 9.56 23.73 -14.37
CA PRO A 286 9.37 23.12 -13.06
C PRO A 286 9.05 21.62 -13.14
N THR A 287 8.60 21.13 -14.29
CA THR A 287 8.39 19.69 -14.55
C THR A 287 9.70 18.93 -14.82
N MET A 288 10.83 19.62 -14.86
CA MET A 288 12.18 19.06 -15.12
C MET A 288 13.15 19.36 -13.97
N ALA A 289 12.66 19.82 -12.81
CA ALA A 289 13.47 20.14 -11.64
C ALA A 289 14.13 18.87 -11.04
N GLY A 290 15.19 19.06 -10.26
CA GLY A 290 15.90 17.95 -9.60
C GLY A 290 16.94 17.28 -10.49
N ARG A 291 17.43 16.14 -10.02
CA ARG A 291 18.39 15.27 -10.72
C ARG A 291 17.71 13.95 -11.06
N TRP A 292 18.06 13.42 -12.22
CA TRP A 292 17.52 12.22 -12.80
C TRP A 292 18.58 11.14 -12.83
N SER A 293 18.20 9.92 -12.46
CA SER A 293 19.09 8.75 -12.46
C SER A 293 18.35 7.54 -13.00
N ALA A 294 19.09 6.60 -13.59
CA ALA A 294 18.52 5.29 -13.91
C ALA A 294 18.08 4.59 -12.62
N LEU A 295 16.93 3.92 -12.66
CA LEU A 295 16.47 3.07 -11.56
C LEU A 295 17.35 1.81 -11.48
N PRO A 296 17.55 1.25 -10.26
CA PRO A 296 18.31 0.02 -10.13
C PRO A 296 17.61 -1.13 -10.85
N VAL A 297 18.39 -2.11 -11.29
CA VAL A 297 17.86 -3.31 -11.93
C VAL A 297 17.04 -4.09 -10.91
N ALA A 298 15.78 -4.37 -11.25
CA ALA A 298 14.92 -5.19 -10.40
C ALA A 298 15.50 -6.60 -10.25
N GLU A 299 15.31 -7.21 -9.08
CA GLU A 299 15.81 -8.54 -8.77
C GLU A 299 15.31 -9.56 -9.79
N VAL A 300 16.27 -10.31 -10.33
CA VAL A 300 16.06 -11.28 -11.41
C VAL A 300 15.76 -12.67 -10.84
N ASP A 301 16.28 -12.98 -9.64
CA ASP A 301 15.94 -14.22 -8.96
C ASP A 301 14.48 -14.20 -8.49
N THR A 302 13.65 -14.92 -9.24
CA THR A 302 12.23 -15.10 -8.96
C THR A 302 11.94 -15.67 -7.57
N THR A 303 12.86 -16.45 -6.98
CA THR A 303 12.68 -17.06 -5.66
C THR A 303 12.85 -16.04 -4.55
N VAL A 304 13.93 -15.27 -4.61
CA VAL A 304 14.21 -14.18 -3.65
C VAL A 304 13.09 -13.14 -3.72
N ARG A 305 12.70 -12.75 -4.94
CA ARG A 305 11.61 -11.81 -5.16
C ARG A 305 10.27 -12.32 -4.65
N ALA A 306 9.92 -13.57 -4.91
CA ALA A 306 8.65 -14.14 -4.45
C ALA A 306 8.59 -14.27 -2.92
N HIS A 307 9.73 -14.55 -2.27
CA HIS A 307 9.83 -14.56 -0.81
C HIS A 307 9.59 -13.17 -0.22
N TYR A 308 10.31 -12.16 -0.72
CA TYR A 308 10.12 -10.77 -0.29
C TYR A 308 8.69 -10.29 -0.53
N GLN A 309 8.11 -10.58 -1.71
CA GLN A 309 6.72 -10.23 -2.02
C GLN A 309 5.73 -10.87 -1.04
N ALA A 310 5.93 -12.14 -0.65
CA ALA A 310 5.06 -12.79 0.33
C ALA A 310 5.13 -12.11 1.71
N ASP A 311 6.32 -11.74 2.16
CA ASP A 311 6.52 -10.99 3.41
C ASP A 311 5.88 -9.60 3.35
N GLN A 312 6.11 -8.84 2.27
CA GLN A 312 5.51 -7.51 2.09
C GLN A 312 3.99 -7.57 2.00
N LEU A 313 3.43 -8.56 1.29
CA LEU A 313 1.98 -8.72 1.17
C LEU A 313 1.32 -9.05 2.52
N LEU A 314 1.96 -9.89 3.35
CA LEU A 314 1.49 -10.18 4.71
C LEU A 314 1.59 -8.94 5.61
N ALA A 315 2.72 -8.22 5.56
CA ALA A 315 2.92 -6.99 6.34
C ALA A 315 1.93 -5.88 5.94
N ARG A 316 1.59 -5.78 4.67
CA ARG A 316 0.68 -4.75 4.14
C ARG A 316 -0.79 -5.05 4.38
N HIS A 317 -1.26 -6.24 3.98
CA HIS A 317 -2.69 -6.56 4.05
C HIS A 317 -3.10 -7.10 5.43
N GLY A 318 -2.15 -7.58 6.22
CA GLY A 318 -2.41 -8.32 7.45
C GLY A 318 -3.00 -9.71 7.16
N VAL A 319 -4.23 -9.74 6.62
CA VAL A 319 -4.89 -10.96 6.13
C VAL A 319 -4.79 -10.99 4.61
N LEU A 320 -3.86 -11.80 4.11
CA LEU A 320 -3.63 -11.96 2.70
C LEU A 320 -4.65 -12.91 2.06
N THR A 321 -5.35 -12.41 1.04
CA THR A 321 -6.37 -13.14 0.30
C THR A 321 -6.08 -13.14 -1.20
N LYS A 322 -6.76 -14.00 -1.96
CA LYS A 322 -6.66 -14.02 -3.42
C LYS A 322 -6.96 -12.66 -4.06
N GLY A 323 -7.96 -11.95 -3.53
CA GLY A 323 -8.38 -10.65 -4.05
C GLY A 323 -7.32 -9.56 -3.85
N ALA A 324 -6.70 -9.51 -2.67
CA ALA A 324 -5.60 -8.59 -2.38
C ALA A 324 -4.40 -8.77 -3.33
N VAL A 325 -3.97 -10.02 -3.58
CA VAL A 325 -2.88 -10.33 -4.51
C VAL A 325 -3.23 -9.93 -5.95
N ALA A 326 -4.50 -10.10 -6.35
CA ALA A 326 -4.95 -9.72 -7.69
C ALA A 326 -4.92 -8.20 -7.90
N THR A 327 -5.26 -7.40 -6.88
CA THR A 327 -5.24 -5.93 -6.96
C THR A 327 -3.84 -5.36 -7.20
N GLU A 328 -2.80 -6.02 -6.70
CA GLU A 328 -1.41 -5.59 -6.87
C GLU A 328 -0.74 -6.11 -8.16
N ASN A 329 -1.46 -6.85 -9.01
CA ASN A 329 -0.94 -7.41 -10.26
C ASN A 329 0.35 -8.22 -10.10
N ILE A 330 0.46 -9.01 -9.02
CA ILE A 330 1.63 -9.85 -8.75
C ILE A 330 1.83 -10.87 -9.88
N PRO A 331 3.04 -11.00 -10.47
CA PRO A 331 3.33 -12.00 -11.49
C PRO A 331 2.99 -13.43 -11.05
N GLY A 332 2.25 -14.16 -11.89
CA GLY A 332 1.74 -15.50 -11.57
C GLY A 332 0.56 -15.52 -10.58
N GLY A 333 0.12 -14.35 -10.11
CA GLY A 333 -1.06 -14.15 -9.27
C GLY A 333 -1.02 -14.92 -7.96
N PHE A 334 -2.20 -15.25 -7.42
CA PHE A 334 -2.29 -15.95 -6.14
C PHE A 334 -1.68 -17.37 -6.18
N ALA A 335 -1.62 -18.02 -7.34
CA ALA A 335 -1.10 -19.39 -7.44
C ALA A 335 0.42 -19.45 -7.18
N SER A 336 1.19 -18.45 -7.62
CA SER A 336 2.62 -18.35 -7.31
C SER A 336 2.83 -18.11 -5.81
N MET A 337 2.11 -17.12 -5.26
CA MET A 337 2.20 -16.76 -3.83
C MET A 337 1.73 -17.88 -2.91
N TYR A 338 0.71 -18.65 -3.28
CA TYR A 338 0.19 -19.75 -2.47
C TYR A 338 1.25 -20.80 -2.14
N LYS A 339 2.15 -21.12 -3.08
CA LYS A 339 3.25 -22.08 -2.85
C LYS A 339 4.24 -21.56 -1.81
N VAL A 340 4.60 -20.28 -1.92
CA VAL A 340 5.51 -19.60 -0.97
C VAL A 340 4.86 -19.53 0.42
N LEU A 341 3.61 -19.09 0.49
CA LEU A 341 2.86 -18.97 1.74
C LEU A 341 2.65 -20.34 2.42
N THR A 342 2.43 -21.41 1.66
CA THR A 342 2.36 -22.78 2.22
C THR A 342 3.70 -23.20 2.83
N THR A 343 4.81 -22.82 2.21
CA THR A 343 6.16 -23.09 2.75
C THR A 343 6.43 -22.27 4.02
N MET A 344 6.01 -21.00 4.02
CA MET A 344 6.09 -20.12 5.19
C MET A 344 5.21 -20.62 6.34
N GLU A 345 4.06 -21.19 6.02
CA GLU A 345 3.15 -21.83 6.97
C GLU A 345 3.78 -23.08 7.61
N ASP A 346 4.38 -23.98 6.81
CA ASP A 346 5.10 -25.14 7.32
C ASP A 346 6.29 -24.72 8.23
N ALA A 347 6.92 -23.59 7.92
CA ALA A 347 7.94 -22.94 8.74
C ALA A 347 7.38 -22.19 9.96
N GLY A 348 6.05 -22.07 10.09
CA GLY A 348 5.35 -21.39 11.18
C GLY A 348 5.43 -19.86 11.17
N ARG A 349 5.81 -19.25 10.04
CA ARG A 349 5.86 -17.78 9.89
C ARG A 349 4.49 -17.15 9.67
N CYS A 350 3.57 -17.90 9.08
CA CYS A 350 2.18 -17.51 8.91
C CYS A 350 1.25 -18.70 9.15
N GLN A 351 -0.05 -18.43 9.19
CA GLN A 351 -1.09 -19.43 9.38
C GLN A 351 -2.12 -19.26 8.27
N ARG A 352 -2.51 -20.38 7.64
CA ARG A 352 -3.67 -20.41 6.74
C ARG A 352 -4.94 -20.71 7.52
N GLY A 353 -5.99 -19.94 7.34
CA GLY A 353 -7.24 -20.10 8.08
C GLY A 353 -8.43 -19.43 7.42
N TYR A 354 -9.55 -19.50 8.12
CA TYR A 354 -10.76 -18.74 7.80
C TYR A 354 -10.88 -17.66 8.87
N PHE A 355 -10.30 -16.48 8.57
CA PHE A 355 -10.21 -15.38 9.53
C PHE A 355 -11.34 -14.37 9.36
N VAL A 356 -11.93 -14.29 8.16
CA VAL A 356 -13.04 -13.37 7.83
C VAL A 356 -14.20 -14.16 7.21
N GLU A 357 -15.41 -13.97 7.74
CA GLU A 357 -16.61 -14.77 7.43
C GLU A 357 -17.03 -14.79 5.95
N SER A 358 -16.94 -13.67 5.23
CA SER A 358 -17.41 -13.63 3.83
C SER A 358 -16.40 -14.18 2.81
N LEU A 359 -15.20 -14.56 3.25
CA LEU A 359 -14.07 -14.86 2.38
C LEU A 359 -13.72 -16.35 2.41
N GLY A 360 -13.38 -16.95 1.27
CA GLY A 360 -12.98 -18.37 1.24
C GLY A 360 -11.75 -18.67 2.13
N GLY A 361 -11.58 -19.91 2.58
CA GLY A 361 -10.50 -20.32 3.53
C GLY A 361 -9.06 -20.30 3.00
N ALA A 362 -8.82 -19.70 1.83
CA ALA A 362 -7.48 -19.46 1.29
C ALA A 362 -6.96 -18.09 1.76
N GLN A 363 -6.89 -17.91 3.08
CA GLN A 363 -6.43 -16.67 3.73
C GLN A 363 -5.18 -16.99 4.53
N PHE A 364 -4.18 -16.11 4.50
CA PHE A 364 -2.93 -16.26 5.25
C PHE A 364 -2.70 -15.01 6.11
N ALA A 365 -2.33 -15.20 7.36
CA ALA A 365 -1.99 -14.12 8.28
C ALA A 365 -0.91 -14.56 9.26
N THR A 366 -0.18 -13.61 9.85
CA THR A 366 0.72 -13.91 10.98
C THR A 366 -0.09 -14.07 12.26
N ALA A 367 0.45 -14.78 13.27
CA ALA A 367 -0.25 -14.98 14.54
C ALA A 367 -0.60 -13.64 15.22
N SER A 368 0.36 -12.71 15.29
CA SER A 368 0.16 -11.37 15.84
C SER A 368 -0.90 -10.56 15.07
N THR A 369 -1.02 -10.77 13.76
CA THR A 369 -2.06 -10.13 12.96
C THR A 369 -3.45 -10.68 13.33
N VAL A 370 -3.58 -12.00 13.52
CA VAL A 370 -4.87 -12.61 13.91
C VAL A 370 -5.32 -12.10 15.26
N ASP A 371 -4.41 -11.96 16.22
CA ASP A 371 -4.73 -11.42 17.54
C ASP A 371 -5.18 -9.95 17.47
N ARG A 372 -4.50 -9.13 16.66
CA ARG A 372 -4.91 -7.73 16.42
C ARG A 372 -6.21 -7.61 15.62
N LEU A 373 -6.48 -8.53 14.70
CA LEU A 373 -7.74 -8.59 13.96
C LEU A 373 -8.92 -8.81 14.92
N ARG A 374 -8.74 -9.70 15.91
CA ARG A 374 -9.76 -9.99 16.93
C ARG A 374 -10.08 -8.81 17.84
N SER A 375 -9.13 -7.90 18.07
CA SER A 375 -9.43 -6.69 18.84
C SER A 375 -10.41 -5.74 18.14
N HIS A 376 -10.74 -5.99 16.87
CA HIS A 376 -11.71 -5.24 16.08
C HIS A 376 -13.01 -6.02 15.85
N ALA A 377 -13.14 -7.24 16.39
CA ALA A 377 -14.35 -8.05 16.31
C ALA A 377 -15.55 -7.32 16.93
N ASP A 378 -16.75 -7.63 16.45
CA ASP A 378 -17.97 -6.97 16.89
C ASP A 378 -18.18 -7.19 18.40
N SER A 379 -18.27 -6.10 19.16
CA SER A 379 -18.55 -6.11 20.59
C SER A 379 -20.03 -5.83 20.84
N ILE A 380 -20.56 -6.43 21.92
CA ILE A 380 -21.95 -6.23 22.35
C ILE A 380 -22.23 -4.74 22.67
N ASP A 381 -21.20 -3.97 23.05
CA ASP A 381 -21.28 -2.53 23.33
C ASP A 381 -21.06 -1.62 22.11
N ASP A 382 -20.84 -2.15 20.91
CA ASP A 382 -20.61 -1.33 19.69
C ASP A 382 -21.81 -0.43 19.37
N LYS A 383 -23.03 -0.83 19.78
CA LYS A 383 -24.25 -0.03 19.62
C LYS A 383 -24.28 1.28 20.43
N LYS A 384 -23.33 1.51 21.34
CA LYS A 384 -23.25 2.72 22.19
C LYS A 384 -22.12 3.67 21.81
N HIS A 385 -21.30 3.33 20.82
CA HIS A 385 -20.14 4.14 20.44
C HIS A 385 -20.50 5.15 19.34
N SER A 386 -19.78 6.27 19.30
CA SER A 386 -19.89 7.23 18.21
C SER A 386 -19.38 6.59 16.91
N LEU A 387 -20.20 6.64 15.85
CA LEU A 387 -19.86 6.12 14.52
C LEU A 387 -18.50 6.66 14.06
N GLN A 388 -17.59 5.77 13.66
CA GLN A 388 -16.28 6.13 13.12
C GLN A 388 -16.30 6.09 11.59
N ALA A 389 -16.22 7.26 10.96
CA ALA A 389 -16.20 7.39 9.50
C ALA A 389 -14.79 7.69 8.99
N ILE A 390 -14.40 7.07 7.87
CA ILE A 390 -13.15 7.34 7.15
C ILE A 390 -13.38 7.42 5.65
N ALA A 391 -12.78 8.42 5.00
CA ALA A 391 -12.83 8.59 3.54
C ALA A 391 -11.47 8.27 2.91
N LEU A 392 -11.45 7.31 1.99
CA LEU A 392 -10.23 6.82 1.34
C LEU A 392 -10.29 7.05 -0.17
N ALA A 393 -9.13 7.18 -0.81
CA ALA A 393 -9.08 6.98 -2.24
C ALA A 393 -9.48 5.53 -2.56
N ALA A 394 -10.29 5.31 -3.60
CA ALA A 394 -10.72 3.95 -3.97
C ALA A 394 -9.55 3.02 -4.33
N THR A 395 -8.41 3.61 -4.72
CA THR A 395 -7.14 2.93 -5.05
C THR A 395 -6.23 2.72 -3.85
N ASP A 396 -6.54 3.27 -2.67
CA ASP A 396 -5.75 3.12 -1.47
C ASP A 396 -5.72 1.64 -1.01
N PRO A 397 -4.56 1.07 -0.64
CA PRO A 397 -4.47 -0.29 -0.06
C PRO A 397 -5.28 -0.50 1.23
N ALA A 398 -5.57 0.57 1.97
CA ALA A 398 -6.40 0.53 3.16
C ALA A 398 -7.88 0.30 2.88
N ASN A 399 -8.35 0.57 1.66
CA ASN A 399 -9.70 0.19 1.26
C ASN A 399 -9.74 -1.36 1.20
N PRO A 400 -10.66 -2.06 1.88
CA PRO A 400 -10.79 -3.51 1.73
C PRO A 400 -11.67 -3.89 0.52
N PHE A 401 -12.58 -3.01 0.08
CA PHE A 401 -13.60 -3.29 -0.93
C PHE A 401 -13.02 -3.23 -2.35
N GLY A 402 -13.45 -4.16 -3.20
CA GLY A 402 -12.87 -4.36 -4.53
C GLY A 402 -11.42 -4.87 -4.49
N ALA A 403 -10.97 -5.39 -3.35
CA ALA A 403 -9.71 -6.12 -3.18
C ALA A 403 -9.98 -7.40 -2.38
N ALA A 404 -9.78 -7.37 -1.06
CA ALA A 404 -10.06 -8.50 -0.19
C ALA A 404 -11.56 -8.77 -0.06
N LEU A 405 -12.37 -7.71 0.15
CA LEU A 405 -13.83 -7.78 0.21
C LEU A 405 -14.44 -7.47 -1.17
N PRO A 406 -15.51 -8.17 -1.59
CA PRO A 406 -16.27 -7.80 -2.77
C PRO A 406 -17.02 -6.47 -2.56
N TRP A 407 -17.35 -5.77 -3.64
CA TRP A 407 -18.27 -4.64 -3.55
C TRP A 407 -19.66 -5.13 -3.09
N PRO A 408 -20.32 -4.46 -2.12
CA PRO A 408 -21.65 -4.86 -1.68
C PRO A 408 -22.66 -4.83 -2.83
N ALA A 409 -23.55 -5.82 -2.86
CA ALA A 409 -24.66 -5.83 -3.80
C ALA A 409 -25.63 -4.69 -3.46
N ARG A 410 -26.16 -4.03 -4.50
CA ARG A 410 -27.20 -3.02 -4.32
C ARG A 410 -28.55 -3.72 -4.51
N GLY A 411 -29.44 -3.60 -3.52
CA GLY A 411 -30.80 -4.11 -3.63
C GLY A 411 -31.55 -3.32 -4.71
N GLY A 412 -31.77 -3.93 -5.86
CA GLY A 412 -32.47 -3.32 -6.99
C GLY A 412 -31.79 -3.63 -8.32
N ASP A 413 -32.51 -4.32 -9.20
CA ASP A 413 -32.13 -4.68 -10.57
C ASP A 413 -32.10 -3.46 -11.51
N ASN A 414 -31.68 -2.31 -10.99
CA ASN A 414 -31.46 -1.12 -11.78
C ASN A 414 -30.02 -1.16 -12.26
N ASP A 415 -29.88 -1.41 -13.57
CA ASP A 415 -28.66 -1.24 -14.36
C ASP A 415 -28.24 0.24 -14.34
N THR A 416 -27.80 0.70 -13.17
CA THR A 416 -27.14 1.98 -13.02
C THR A 416 -25.83 1.85 -13.80
N ALA A 417 -25.62 2.72 -14.78
CA ALA A 417 -24.40 2.74 -15.61
C ALA A 417 -23.09 2.86 -14.78
N HIS A 418 -23.22 3.21 -13.50
CA HIS A 418 -22.14 3.50 -12.57
C HIS A 418 -21.97 2.36 -11.57
N ARG A 419 -20.91 1.56 -11.76
CA ARG A 419 -20.51 0.49 -10.82
C ARG A 419 -19.27 0.92 -10.03
N PRO A 420 -19.21 0.60 -8.72
CA PRO A 420 -18.04 0.90 -7.91
C PRO A 420 -16.80 0.16 -8.43
N GLY A 421 -15.63 0.79 -8.28
CA GLY A 421 -14.37 0.22 -8.72
C GLY A 421 -13.17 1.00 -8.24
N ARG A 422 -12.01 0.34 -8.17
CA ARG A 422 -10.72 0.95 -7.77
C ARG A 422 -10.16 1.83 -8.89
N LYS A 423 -10.77 3.00 -9.09
CA LYS A 423 -10.40 3.94 -10.14
C LYS A 423 -9.69 5.16 -9.54
N ALA A 424 -8.68 5.64 -10.23
CA ALA A 424 -7.97 6.86 -9.83
C ALA A 424 -8.93 8.05 -9.74
N GLY A 425 -8.83 8.80 -8.63
CA GLY A 425 -9.67 9.95 -8.33
C GLY A 425 -11.08 9.64 -7.80
N ALA A 426 -11.47 8.37 -7.68
CA ALA A 426 -12.68 7.97 -6.96
C ALA A 426 -12.40 7.86 -5.45
N LEU A 427 -13.43 8.06 -4.63
CA LEU A 427 -13.36 7.96 -3.16
C LEU A 427 -14.33 6.89 -2.66
N VAL A 428 -14.01 6.30 -1.53
CA VAL A 428 -14.91 5.45 -0.74
C VAL A 428 -15.03 6.01 0.66
N VAL A 429 -16.19 5.86 1.28
CA VAL A 429 -16.42 6.22 2.67
C VAL A 429 -16.85 4.98 3.42
N LEU A 430 -16.10 4.64 4.46
CA LEU A 430 -16.40 3.54 5.36
C LEU A 430 -16.93 4.12 6.67
N VAL A 431 -17.99 3.53 7.23
CA VAL A 431 -18.48 3.85 8.57
C VAL A 431 -18.49 2.55 9.37
N ASP A 432 -17.75 2.53 10.47
CA ASP A 432 -17.52 1.35 11.32
C ASP A 432 -17.12 0.09 10.52
N GLY A 433 -16.37 0.30 9.44
CA GLY A 433 -15.84 -0.75 8.56
C GLY A 433 -16.77 -1.21 7.45
N GLU A 434 -18.01 -0.72 7.40
CA GLU A 434 -18.93 -0.99 6.30
C GLU A 434 -18.79 0.08 5.20
N LEU A 435 -18.88 -0.32 3.93
CA LEU A 435 -18.90 0.62 2.82
C LEU A 435 -20.23 1.37 2.83
N THR A 436 -20.18 2.67 3.10
CA THR A 436 -21.35 3.54 3.10
C THR A 436 -21.55 4.20 1.74
N TRP A 437 -20.51 4.89 1.24
CA TRP A 437 -20.56 5.64 -0.01
C TRP A 437 -19.40 5.32 -0.94
N PHE A 438 -19.69 5.33 -2.24
CA PHE A 438 -18.69 5.39 -3.31
C PHE A 438 -18.91 6.67 -4.11
N VAL A 439 -17.87 7.48 -4.26
CA VAL A 439 -17.90 8.74 -5.00
C VAL A 439 -17.02 8.61 -6.23
N GLU A 440 -17.59 8.82 -7.41
CA GLU A 440 -16.86 8.72 -8.67
C GLU A 440 -15.80 9.81 -8.84
N ARG A 441 -14.90 9.59 -9.80
CA ARG A 441 -13.87 10.56 -10.17
C ARG A 441 -14.49 11.94 -10.43
N GLY A 442 -14.03 12.93 -9.67
CA GLY A 442 -14.49 14.32 -9.77
C GLY A 442 -15.76 14.64 -8.98
N GLY A 443 -16.29 13.71 -8.19
CA GLY A 443 -17.34 13.99 -7.20
C GLY A 443 -18.78 13.98 -7.72
N ARG A 444 -18.99 13.85 -9.04
CA ARG A 444 -20.30 14.10 -9.68
C ARG A 444 -21.37 13.07 -9.37
N SER A 445 -20.98 11.82 -9.17
CA SER A 445 -21.90 10.72 -8.92
C SER A 445 -21.53 10.07 -7.59
N LEU A 446 -22.52 9.86 -6.73
CA LEU A 446 -22.41 9.20 -5.44
C LEU A 446 -23.32 7.97 -5.44
N LEU A 447 -22.77 6.83 -5.03
CA LEU A 447 -23.52 5.59 -4.80
C LEU A 447 -23.59 5.31 -3.30
N SER A 448 -24.79 5.02 -2.81
CA SER A 448 -25.06 4.62 -1.43
C SER A 448 -25.30 3.12 -1.27
N PHE A 449 -24.84 2.57 -0.16
CA PHE A 449 -24.98 1.15 0.20
C PHE A 449 -25.69 0.94 1.55
N THR A 450 -26.16 2.00 2.19
CA THR A 450 -26.99 1.96 3.41
C THR A 450 -28.21 2.86 3.25
N ALA A 451 -29.23 2.62 4.06
CA ALA A 451 -30.41 3.48 4.20
C ALA A 451 -30.42 4.25 5.53
N ASP A 452 -29.45 4.00 6.42
CA ASP A 452 -29.39 4.61 7.74
C ASP A 452 -28.94 6.08 7.68
N ALA A 453 -29.74 6.96 8.30
CA ALA A 453 -29.53 8.40 8.27
C ALA A 453 -28.35 8.84 9.15
N GLU A 454 -28.11 8.19 10.30
CA GLU A 454 -26.98 8.51 11.16
C GLU A 454 -25.65 8.18 10.46
N THR A 455 -25.60 7.00 9.82
CA THR A 455 -24.47 6.58 8.97
C THR A 455 -24.22 7.56 7.81
N HIS A 456 -25.27 8.09 7.17
CA HIS A 456 -25.11 9.13 6.15
C HIS A 456 -24.54 10.44 6.70
N ASN A 457 -24.96 10.87 7.89
CA ASN A 457 -24.42 12.06 8.53
C ASN A 457 -22.92 11.91 8.84
N ALA A 458 -22.52 10.75 9.37
CA ALA A 458 -21.11 10.45 9.62
C ALA A 458 -20.29 10.44 8.31
N ALA A 459 -20.82 9.82 7.25
CA ALA A 459 -20.17 9.79 5.95
C ALA A 459 -20.05 11.18 5.28
N ALA A 460 -21.07 12.03 5.43
CA ALA A 460 -21.06 13.41 4.95
C ALA A 460 -19.99 14.25 5.65
N ALA A 461 -19.88 14.12 6.97
CA ALA A 461 -18.92 14.84 7.79
C ALA A 461 -17.47 14.57 7.33
N VAL A 462 -17.11 13.30 7.12
CA VAL A 462 -15.74 12.95 6.71
C VAL A 462 -15.43 13.36 5.26
N LEU A 463 -16.41 13.32 4.35
CA LEU A 463 -16.23 13.89 3.01
C LEU A 463 -16.04 15.40 3.04
N ALA A 464 -16.76 16.10 3.90
CA ALA A 464 -16.58 17.53 4.10
C ALA A 464 -15.20 17.84 4.68
N GLU A 465 -14.72 17.01 5.62
CA GLU A 465 -13.39 17.12 6.21
C GLU A 465 -12.27 17.03 5.16
N LEU A 466 -12.40 16.15 4.15
CA LEU A 466 -11.42 16.09 3.06
C LEU A 466 -11.28 17.41 2.30
N VAL A 467 -12.38 18.16 2.14
CA VAL A 467 -12.38 19.46 1.45
C VAL A 467 -11.87 20.56 2.38
N THR A 468 -12.32 20.61 3.63
CA THR A 468 -11.89 21.65 4.59
C THR A 468 -10.41 21.52 4.96
N ARG A 469 -9.87 20.30 5.00
CA ARG A 469 -8.42 20.03 5.14
C ARG A 469 -7.65 20.18 3.81
N GLN A 470 -8.28 20.66 2.74
CA GLN A 470 -7.68 20.92 1.43
C GLN A 470 -7.03 19.69 0.77
N ARG A 471 -7.42 18.47 1.17
CA ARG A 471 -6.98 17.22 0.53
C ARG A 471 -7.64 17.06 -0.84
N VAL A 472 -8.89 17.48 -0.94
CA VAL A 472 -9.63 17.58 -2.20
C VAL A 472 -10.04 19.05 -2.40
N PRO A 473 -9.78 19.67 -3.56
CA PRO A 473 -9.99 21.11 -3.72
C PRO A 473 -11.47 21.54 -3.75
N ALA A 474 -12.36 20.65 -4.18
CA ALA A 474 -13.80 20.87 -4.22
C ALA A 474 -14.50 19.55 -4.54
N LEU A 475 -15.74 19.41 -4.08
CA LEU A 475 -16.65 18.34 -4.47
C LEU A 475 -17.96 18.94 -5.00
N LEU A 476 -18.46 18.39 -6.10
CA LEU A 476 -19.77 18.73 -6.68
C LEU A 476 -20.52 17.43 -6.96
N VAL A 477 -21.53 17.14 -6.16
CA VAL A 477 -22.42 15.98 -6.32
C VAL A 477 -23.61 16.41 -7.18
N GLU A 478 -23.75 15.80 -8.36
CA GLU A 478 -24.84 16.06 -9.31
C GLU A 478 -25.91 14.95 -9.25
N ARG A 479 -25.49 13.71 -8.98
CA ARG A 479 -26.37 12.54 -8.90
C ARG A 479 -26.09 11.69 -7.66
N ILE A 480 -27.16 11.15 -7.09
CA ILE A 480 -27.15 10.16 -6.02
C ILE A 480 -27.91 8.94 -6.55
N ASP A 481 -27.25 7.78 -6.57
CA ASP A 481 -27.87 6.52 -6.99
C ASP A 481 -28.47 6.55 -8.40
N GLY A 482 -27.87 7.35 -9.29
CA GLY A 482 -28.33 7.56 -10.66
C GLY A 482 -29.40 8.65 -10.81
N VAL A 483 -29.99 9.14 -9.71
CA VAL A 483 -31.02 10.19 -9.70
C VAL A 483 -30.38 11.56 -9.49
N PRO A 484 -30.78 12.61 -10.23
CA PRO A 484 -30.32 13.98 -9.97
C PRO A 484 -30.57 14.43 -8.53
N VAL A 485 -29.55 14.95 -7.85
CA VAL A 485 -29.62 15.30 -6.42
C VAL A 485 -30.68 16.37 -6.11
N LEU A 486 -30.99 17.24 -7.08
CA LEU A 486 -31.99 18.31 -6.92
C LEU A 486 -33.44 17.80 -7.02
N GLU A 487 -33.64 16.64 -7.62
CA GLU A 487 -34.94 15.95 -7.72
C GLU A 487 -35.18 15.06 -6.49
N SER A 488 -34.11 14.60 -5.85
CA SER A 488 -34.14 13.74 -4.66
C SER A 488 -34.22 14.55 -3.35
N ARG A 489 -35.26 15.39 -3.20
CA ARG A 489 -35.39 16.34 -2.08
C ARG A 489 -35.59 15.69 -0.71
N ASP A 490 -36.18 14.50 -0.67
CA ASP A 490 -36.47 13.75 0.57
C ASP A 490 -35.42 12.66 0.85
N SER A 491 -34.27 12.71 0.19
CA SER A 491 -33.18 11.76 0.42
C SER A 491 -32.40 12.15 1.69
N SER A 492 -32.29 11.20 2.62
CA SER A 492 -31.42 11.30 3.81
C SER A 492 -29.96 11.62 3.45
N ILE A 493 -29.50 11.24 2.26
CA ILE A 493 -28.15 11.54 1.75
C ILE A 493 -28.02 13.03 1.40
N ALA A 494 -29.01 13.61 0.73
CA ALA A 494 -29.00 15.03 0.36
C ALA A 494 -29.08 15.94 1.60
N GLU A 495 -29.84 15.53 2.60
CA GLU A 495 -29.90 16.18 3.91
C GLU A 495 -28.55 16.10 4.63
N ALA A 496 -27.95 14.91 4.73
CA ALA A 496 -26.64 14.72 5.35
C ALA A 496 -25.54 15.58 4.71
N LEU A 497 -25.48 15.62 3.37
CA LEU A 497 -24.54 16.50 2.65
C LEU A 497 -24.78 17.98 2.95
N THR A 498 -26.04 18.41 3.02
CA THR A 498 -26.38 19.80 3.35
C THR A 498 -25.96 20.15 4.78
N ASN A 499 -26.22 19.26 5.74
CA ASN A 499 -25.82 19.40 7.13
C ASN A 499 -24.29 19.46 7.31
N ALA A 500 -23.55 18.73 6.46
CA ALA A 500 -22.09 18.78 6.42
C ALA A 500 -21.51 20.04 5.72
N GLY A 501 -22.37 20.96 5.26
CA GLY A 501 -21.97 22.25 4.69
C GLY A 501 -21.97 22.34 3.16
N PHE A 502 -22.49 21.33 2.45
CA PHE A 502 -22.63 21.42 0.99
C PHE A 502 -23.73 22.42 0.61
N SER A 503 -23.37 23.38 -0.23
CA SER A 503 -24.28 24.41 -0.73
C SER A 503 -25.02 23.96 -1.99
N ARG A 504 -26.31 24.33 -2.11
CA ARG A 504 -27.09 24.09 -3.34
C ARG A 504 -26.62 25.02 -4.45
N THR A 505 -26.35 24.43 -5.62
CA THR A 505 -26.05 25.14 -6.87
C THR A 505 -26.98 24.65 -7.97
N PRO A 506 -27.14 25.38 -9.10
CA PRO A 506 -27.97 24.91 -10.22
C PRO A 506 -27.56 23.56 -10.80
N ARG A 507 -26.33 23.12 -10.55
CA ARG A 507 -25.79 21.83 -11.02
C ARG A 507 -25.90 20.69 -10.00
N GLY A 508 -26.15 20.99 -8.72
CA GLY A 508 -26.12 20.00 -7.63
C GLY A 508 -25.59 20.57 -6.31
N LEU A 509 -25.15 19.69 -5.41
CA LEU A 509 -24.61 20.04 -4.10
C LEU A 509 -23.09 20.23 -4.16
N ARG A 510 -22.58 21.35 -3.65
CA ARG A 510 -21.17 21.72 -3.80
C ARG A 510 -20.53 22.14 -2.48
N LEU A 511 -19.31 21.64 -2.24
CA LEU A 511 -18.39 22.10 -1.22
C LEU A 511 -17.05 22.53 -1.87
N ARG A 512 -16.41 23.57 -1.33
CA ARG A 512 -15.18 24.17 -1.85
C ARG A 512 -14.26 24.61 -0.72
#